data_AF-A0AAE1BP98-F1
#
_entry.id   AF-A0AAE1BP98-F1
#
_cell.length_a   1.000
_cell.length_b   1.000
_cell.length_c   1.000
_cell.angle_alpha   90.00
_cell.angle_beta   90.00
_cell.angle_gamma   90.00
#
_symmetry.space_group_name_H-M   'P 1'
#
loop_
_entity.id
_entity.type
_entity.pdbx_description
1 polymer ?
#
loop_
_entity_poly.entity_id
_entity_poly.type
_entity_poly.pdbx_seq_one_letter_code
_entity_poly.pdbx_strand_id
1 'polypeptide(L)'
;MRPSENCGDPRVRTWKIMVLPSLGQPDVPLEDQWELFTTLCHILHEQKRFEELERMTFSALGSKEFMRDKERAREMEFMCLLACIYNDSSYFAYNIMRELVIKNPESNRNKDEAEAMLNNKKLSNKYEAIRELRRSKSENLEDNGPAFTGPA
;
A
#
# COMPACT_ATOMS: atom_id res chain seq x y z
N MET A 1 9.76 -28.03 54.12
CA MET A 1 8.76 -28.29 53.06
C MET A 1 8.47 -26.99 52.33
N ARG A 2 8.95 -26.87 51.09
CA ARG A 2 8.52 -25.87 50.10
C ARG A 2 8.23 -26.65 48.81
N PRO A 3 7.13 -26.40 48.09
CA PRO A 3 6.81 -27.18 46.91
C PRO A 3 7.71 -26.78 45.74
N SER A 4 8.14 -27.80 45.00
CA SER A 4 8.87 -27.74 43.75
C SER A 4 7.90 -27.93 42.59
N GLU A 5 7.53 -26.85 41.90
CA GLU A 5 6.80 -26.85 40.62
C GLU A 5 7.09 -25.48 39.96
N ASN A 6 7.30 -25.30 38.66
CA ASN A 6 7.35 -26.21 37.53
C ASN A 6 8.14 -25.52 36.39
N CYS A 7 8.75 -26.37 35.57
CA CYS A 7 9.35 -26.15 34.25
C CYS A 7 8.92 -24.86 33.51
N GLY A 8 9.89 -24.01 33.16
CA GLY A 8 9.68 -22.88 32.25
C GLY A 8 9.36 -23.38 30.85
N ASP A 9 8.17 -23.03 30.35
CA ASP A 9 7.71 -23.32 28.99
C ASP A 9 8.56 -22.53 27.95
N PRO A 10 9.21 -23.19 26.98
CA PRO A 10 10.01 -22.52 25.96
C PRO A 10 9.17 -21.80 24.87
N ARG A 11 7.85 -21.71 25.00
CA ARG A 11 6.96 -21.18 23.95
C ARG A 11 6.47 -19.75 24.12
N VAL A 12 6.91 -19.00 25.13
CA VAL A 12 6.68 -17.55 25.16
C VAL A 12 7.86 -16.84 24.52
N ARG A 13 7.98 -16.96 23.19
CA ARG A 13 8.79 -16.02 22.40
C ARG A 13 8.07 -14.67 22.45
N THR A 14 8.36 -13.89 23.47
CA THR A 14 8.12 -12.45 23.41
C THR A 14 8.81 -11.96 22.15
N TRP A 15 8.04 -11.41 21.21
CA TRP A 15 8.57 -10.69 20.06
C TRP A 15 9.18 -9.39 20.56
N LYS A 16 10.29 -9.52 21.29
CA LYS A 16 11.20 -8.41 21.53
C LYS A 16 11.76 -8.12 20.16
N ILE A 17 11.15 -7.14 19.49
CA ILE A 17 11.68 -6.56 18.26
C ILE A 17 13.15 -6.26 18.59
N MET A 18 14.05 -7.09 18.06
CA MET A 18 15.46 -6.79 18.03
C MET A 18 15.55 -5.58 17.12
N VAL A 19 15.45 -4.39 17.71
CA VAL A 19 16.05 -3.20 17.13
C VAL A 19 17.55 -3.49 17.17
N LEU A 20 18.04 -4.16 16.12
CA LEU A 20 19.46 -4.31 15.85
C LEU A 20 20.03 -2.89 15.76
N PRO A 21 20.88 -2.47 16.69
CA PRO A 21 21.57 -1.21 16.56
C PRO A 21 22.63 -1.39 15.47
N SER A 22 22.63 -0.49 14.49
CA SER A 22 23.52 -0.44 13.31
C SER A 22 23.25 -1.47 12.20
N LEU A 23 22.17 -1.29 11.45
CA LEU A 23 22.26 -1.56 10.01
C LEU A 23 22.90 -0.31 9.41
N GLY A 24 24.09 -0.46 8.83
CA GLY A 24 24.69 0.55 7.96
C GLY A 24 23.67 0.99 6.91
N GLN A 25 23.90 2.16 6.30
CA GLN A 25 23.11 2.55 5.14
C GLN A 25 23.00 1.35 4.20
N PRO A 26 21.79 1.03 3.70
CA PRO A 26 21.65 -0.10 2.79
C PRO A 26 22.65 0.08 1.65
N ASP A 27 23.46 -0.95 1.39
CA ASP A 27 24.46 -0.93 0.30
C ASP A 27 23.81 -0.74 -1.09
N VAL A 28 22.48 -0.86 -1.15
CA VAL A 28 21.66 -0.70 -2.34
C VAL A 28 21.11 0.73 -2.42
N PRO A 29 21.31 1.46 -3.53
CA PRO A 29 20.70 2.77 -3.77
C PRO A 29 19.17 2.77 -3.58
N LEU A 30 18.62 3.90 -3.17
CA LEU A 30 17.16 4.05 -2.98
C LEU A 30 16.37 3.81 -4.27
N GLU A 31 16.97 4.13 -5.42
CA GLU A 31 16.37 3.90 -6.74
C GLU A 31 16.19 2.41 -7.00
N ASP A 32 17.24 1.63 -6.85
CA ASP A 32 17.22 0.18 -7.04
C ASP A 32 16.26 -0.51 -6.06
N GLN A 33 16.14 0.01 -4.82
CA GLN A 33 15.15 -0.47 -3.86
C GLN A 33 13.70 -0.19 -4.32
N TRP A 34 13.47 0.99 -4.92
CA TRP A 34 12.17 1.37 -5.45
C TRP A 34 11.80 0.55 -6.69
N GLU A 35 12.74 0.37 -7.61
CA GLU A 35 12.58 -0.45 -8.80
C GLU A 35 12.27 -1.91 -8.43
N LEU A 36 13.02 -2.47 -7.47
CA LEU A 36 12.76 -3.82 -6.96
C LEU A 36 11.37 -3.93 -6.34
N PHE A 37 10.97 -2.94 -5.53
CA PHE A 37 9.66 -2.91 -4.90
C PHE A 37 8.53 -2.86 -5.93
N THR A 38 8.60 -1.95 -6.89
CA THR A 38 7.59 -1.79 -7.95
C THR A 38 7.50 -3.03 -8.83
N THR A 39 8.64 -3.59 -9.23
CA THR A 39 8.72 -4.87 -9.96
C THR A 39 8.03 -6.00 -9.18
N LEU A 40 8.29 -6.11 -7.88
CA LEU A 40 7.63 -7.10 -7.03
C LEU A 40 6.12 -6.88 -6.97
N CYS A 41 5.67 -5.63 -6.82
CA CYS A 41 4.24 -5.29 -6.83
C CYS A 41 3.56 -5.69 -8.14
N HIS A 42 4.21 -5.46 -9.29
CA HIS A 42 3.70 -5.90 -10.59
C HIS A 42 3.58 -7.41 -10.68
N ILE A 43 4.63 -8.16 -10.31
CA ILE A 43 4.62 -9.63 -10.33
C ILE A 43 3.52 -10.18 -9.42
N LEU A 44 3.36 -9.64 -8.21
CA LEU A 44 2.31 -10.07 -7.27
C LEU A 44 0.91 -9.80 -7.84
N HIS A 45 0.72 -8.66 -8.49
CA HIS A 45 -0.55 -8.33 -9.13
C HIS A 45 -0.86 -9.28 -10.31
N GLU A 46 0.11 -9.53 -11.20
CA GLU A 46 -0.06 -10.47 -12.33
C GLU A 46 -0.39 -11.88 -11.86
N GLN A 47 0.23 -12.33 -10.77
CA GLN A 47 -0.03 -13.62 -10.14
C GLN A 47 -1.34 -13.65 -9.32
N LYS A 48 -2.08 -12.53 -9.24
CA LYS A 48 -3.29 -12.36 -8.41
C LYS A 48 -3.05 -12.65 -6.92
N ARG A 49 -1.83 -12.41 -6.46
CA ARG A 49 -1.36 -12.60 -5.09
C ARG A 49 -1.62 -11.34 -4.26
N PHE A 50 -2.91 -11.00 -4.14
CA PHE A 50 -3.34 -9.69 -3.62
C PHE A 50 -3.09 -9.52 -2.11
N GLU A 51 -3.17 -10.60 -1.34
CA GLU A 51 -2.86 -10.55 0.09
C GLU A 51 -1.38 -10.20 0.34
N GLU A 52 -0.49 -10.69 -0.50
CA GLU A 52 0.95 -10.42 -0.39
C GLU A 52 1.29 -9.04 -0.95
N LEU A 53 0.61 -8.63 -2.02
CA LEU A 53 0.68 -7.26 -2.54
C LEU A 53 0.24 -6.24 -1.48
N GLU A 54 -0.87 -6.50 -0.79
CA GLU A 54 -1.36 -5.66 0.30
C GLU A 54 -0.33 -5.60 1.43
N ARG A 55 0.15 -6.74 1.94
CA ARG A 55 1.17 -6.77 2.99
C ARG A 55 2.44 -6.03 2.61
N MET A 56 2.87 -6.14 1.34
CA MET A 56 4.07 -5.49 0.84
C MET A 56 3.92 -3.97 0.80
N THR A 57 2.82 -3.49 0.22
CA THR A 57 2.51 -2.05 0.12
C THR A 57 2.31 -1.41 1.50
N PHE A 58 1.66 -2.11 2.46
CA PHE A 58 1.58 -1.65 3.85
C PHE A 58 2.94 -1.52 4.52
N SER A 59 3.82 -2.50 4.29
CA SER A 59 5.17 -2.46 4.86
C SER A 59 5.96 -1.27 4.29
N ALA A 60 5.80 -1.00 3.00
CA ALA A 60 6.46 0.10 2.31
C ALA A 60 5.90 1.48 2.69
N LEU A 61 4.60 1.61 3.02
CA LEU A 61 4.03 2.83 3.59
C LEU A 61 4.68 3.24 4.93
N GLY A 62 5.23 2.27 5.67
CA GLY A 62 5.98 2.52 6.90
C GLY A 62 7.41 3.02 6.67
N SER A 63 7.92 2.97 5.43
CA SER A 63 9.31 3.33 5.10
C SER A 63 9.48 4.84 5.02
N LYS A 64 10.30 5.42 5.91
CA LYS A 64 10.61 6.85 5.89
C LYS A 64 11.32 7.28 4.60
N GLU A 65 12.13 6.39 4.01
CA GLU A 65 12.89 6.70 2.81
C GLU A 65 11.98 6.77 1.57
N PHE A 66 11.03 5.84 1.44
CA PHE A 66 10.05 5.87 0.34
C PHE A 66 9.03 6.99 0.50
N MET A 67 8.66 7.32 1.74
CA MET A 67 7.69 8.38 2.02
C MET A 67 8.31 9.78 2.08
N ARG A 68 9.64 9.91 1.93
CA ARG A 68 10.34 11.21 1.94
C ARG A 68 10.05 12.03 0.68
N ASP A 69 10.04 11.35 -0.47
CA ASP A 69 9.65 11.97 -1.75
C ASP A 69 8.12 11.96 -1.85
N LYS A 70 7.54 13.14 -2.10
CA LYS A 70 6.09 13.31 -2.18
C LYS A 70 5.50 12.58 -3.38
N GLU A 71 6.21 12.49 -4.50
CA GLU A 71 5.73 11.77 -5.68
C GLU A 71 5.63 10.27 -5.39
N ARG A 72 6.71 9.67 -4.86
CA ARG A 72 6.74 8.27 -4.45
C ARG A 72 5.76 7.95 -3.34
N ALA A 73 5.61 8.86 -2.38
CA ALA A 73 4.64 8.69 -1.30
C ALA A 73 3.20 8.60 -1.86
N ARG A 74 2.84 9.48 -2.80
CA ARG A 74 1.53 9.43 -3.48
C ARG A 74 1.35 8.14 -4.27
N GLU A 75 2.38 7.70 -4.97
CA GLU A 75 2.34 6.45 -5.72
C GLU A 75 2.17 5.24 -4.81
N MET A 76 2.89 5.20 -3.69
CA MET A 76 2.79 4.17 -2.66
C MET A 76 1.39 4.10 -2.04
N GLU A 77 0.83 5.25 -1.65
CA GLU A 77 -0.53 5.33 -1.10
C GLU A 77 -1.58 4.80 -2.08
N PHE A 78 -1.41 5.11 -3.37
CA PHE A 78 -2.30 4.62 -4.40
C PHE A 78 -2.13 3.12 -4.70
N MET A 79 -0.89 2.61 -4.75
CA MET A 79 -0.63 1.17 -4.88
C MET A 79 -1.24 0.39 -3.71
N CYS A 80 -1.13 0.92 -2.49
CA CYS A 80 -1.73 0.30 -1.32
C CYS A 80 -3.27 0.32 -1.38
N LEU A 81 -3.87 1.43 -1.80
CA LEU A 81 -5.32 1.51 -2.03
C LEU A 81 -5.79 0.45 -3.02
N LEU A 82 -5.12 0.31 -4.17
CA LEU A 82 -5.44 -0.73 -5.16
C LEU A 82 -5.28 -2.13 -4.58
N ALA A 83 -4.20 -2.39 -3.85
CA ALA A 83 -3.97 -3.68 -3.20
C ALA A 83 -5.11 -4.04 -2.24
N CYS A 84 -5.57 -3.08 -1.43
CA CYS A 84 -6.71 -3.26 -0.54
C CYS A 84 -8.01 -3.52 -1.32
N ILE A 85 -8.23 -2.84 -2.45
CA ILE A 85 -9.39 -3.08 -3.32
C ILE A 85 -9.33 -4.48 -3.93
N TYR A 86 -8.17 -4.95 -4.37
CA TYR A 86 -8.04 -6.29 -4.94
C TYR A 86 -8.15 -7.40 -3.89
N ASN A 87 -7.72 -7.15 -2.66
CA ASN A 87 -7.80 -8.13 -1.56
C ASN A 87 -9.13 -8.08 -0.78
N ASP A 88 -10.14 -7.31 -1.22
CA ASP A 88 -11.42 -7.10 -0.51
C ASP A 88 -11.28 -6.54 0.92
N SER A 89 -10.19 -5.84 1.16
CA SER A 89 -9.89 -5.12 2.40
C SER A 89 -10.59 -3.77 2.44
N SER A 90 -11.93 -3.78 2.37
CA SER A 90 -12.76 -2.58 2.21
C SER A 90 -12.61 -1.53 3.33
N TYR A 91 -12.37 -1.97 4.57
CA TYR A 91 -12.11 -1.09 5.71
C TYR A 91 -10.79 -0.31 5.53
N PHE A 92 -9.73 -1.00 5.12
CA PHE A 92 -8.43 -0.39 4.88
C PHE A 92 -8.45 0.52 3.65
N ALA A 93 -9.09 0.10 2.55
CA ALA A 93 -9.27 0.92 1.36
C ALA A 93 -9.99 2.25 1.67
N TYR A 94 -11.04 2.20 2.49
CA TYR A 94 -11.74 3.42 2.94
C TYR A 94 -10.83 4.35 3.74
N ASN A 95 -10.05 3.80 4.67
CA ASN A 95 -9.13 4.61 5.49
C ASN A 95 -8.06 5.28 4.63
N ILE A 96 -7.45 4.56 3.69
CA ILE A 96 -6.44 5.13 2.79
C ILE A 96 -7.05 6.25 1.91
N MET A 97 -8.21 6.01 1.30
CA MET A 97 -8.87 7.02 0.48
C MET A 97 -9.28 8.26 1.29
N ARG A 98 -9.81 8.06 2.50
CA ARG A 98 -10.13 9.17 3.40
C ARG A 98 -8.91 10.03 3.68
N GLU A 99 -7.76 9.40 3.97
CA GLU A 99 -6.50 10.13 4.19
C GLU A 99 -6.04 10.87 2.92
N LEU A 100 -6.18 10.26 1.73
CA LEU A 100 -5.84 10.90 0.45
C LEU A 100 -6.68 12.17 0.17
N VAL A 101 -7.97 12.16 0.52
CA VAL A 101 -8.86 13.32 0.37
C VAL A 101 -8.54 14.40 1.41
N ILE A 102 -8.27 14.01 2.67
CA ILE A 102 -7.91 14.95 3.74
C ILE A 102 -6.58 15.65 3.45
N LYS A 103 -5.59 14.92 2.94
CA LYS A 103 -4.28 15.48 2.58
C LYS A 103 -4.35 16.42 1.38
N ASN A 104 -5.22 16.13 0.41
CA ASN A 104 -5.35 16.88 -0.84
C ASN A 104 -6.80 17.30 -1.09
N PRO A 105 -7.38 18.20 -0.27
CA PRO A 105 -8.78 18.60 -0.36
C PRO A 105 -9.11 19.38 -1.63
N GLU A 106 -8.12 19.89 -2.36
CA GLU A 106 -8.33 20.56 -3.65
C GLU A 106 -8.31 19.60 -4.85
N SER A 107 -7.89 18.34 -4.64
CA SER A 107 -7.87 17.34 -5.71
C SER A 107 -9.29 16.84 -6.00
N ASN A 108 -9.88 17.35 -7.09
CA ASN A 108 -11.16 16.85 -7.58
C ASN A 108 -11.08 15.36 -7.92
N ARG A 109 -9.94 14.89 -8.46
CA ARG A 109 -9.71 13.47 -8.73
C ARG A 109 -9.84 12.60 -7.47
N ASN A 110 -9.22 13.00 -6.35
CA ASN A 110 -9.32 12.22 -5.11
C ASN A 110 -10.76 12.17 -4.59
N LYS A 111 -11.50 13.27 -4.71
CA LYS A 111 -12.92 13.34 -4.34
C LYS A 111 -13.77 12.43 -5.22
N ASP A 112 -13.54 12.45 -6.52
CA ASP A 112 -14.29 11.67 -7.50
C ASP A 112 -14.01 10.16 -7.34
N GLU A 113 -12.75 9.77 -7.11
CA GLU A 113 -12.38 8.39 -6.81
C GLU A 113 -12.97 7.91 -5.47
N ALA A 114 -13.01 8.78 -4.46
CA ALA A 114 -13.66 8.50 -3.18
C ALA A 114 -15.18 8.33 -3.33
N GLU A 115 -15.84 9.21 -4.08
CA GLU A 115 -17.27 9.15 -4.36
C GLU A 115 -17.64 7.86 -5.11
N ALA A 116 -16.85 7.49 -6.14
CA ALA A 116 -17.01 6.23 -6.86
C ALA A 116 -16.90 5.01 -5.94
N MET A 117 -16.01 5.04 -4.95
CA MET A 117 -15.89 3.98 -3.95
C MET A 117 -17.04 3.94 -2.95
N LEU A 118 -17.57 5.09 -2.53
CA LEU A 118 -18.66 5.18 -1.56
C LEU A 118 -20.01 4.76 -2.16
N ASN A 119 -20.25 5.10 -3.43
CA ASN A 119 -21.51 4.83 -4.10
C ASN A 119 -21.68 3.36 -4.53
N ASN A 120 -20.61 2.57 -4.48
CA ASN A 120 -20.64 1.17 -4.90
C ASN A 120 -20.64 0.20 -3.72
N LYS A 121 -21.79 -0.45 -3.49
CA LYS A 121 -21.98 -1.40 -2.38
C LYS A 121 -21.20 -2.71 -2.54
N LYS A 122 -20.88 -3.11 -3.77
CA LYS A 122 -20.07 -4.30 -4.08
C LYS A 122 -18.67 -3.87 -4.54
N LEU A 123 -17.64 -4.55 -4.04
CA LEU A 123 -16.23 -4.27 -4.33
C LEU A 123 -15.91 -4.33 -5.83
N SER A 124 -16.45 -5.33 -6.54
CA SER A 124 -16.35 -5.45 -8.01
C SER A 124 -16.79 -4.18 -8.73
N ASN A 125 -17.79 -3.50 -8.19
CA ASN A 125 -18.34 -2.30 -8.79
C ASN A 125 -17.52 -1.05 -8.42
N LYS A 126 -16.82 -1.06 -7.28
CA LYS A 126 -15.91 0.04 -6.89
C LYS A 126 -14.72 0.13 -7.85
N TYR A 127 -14.13 -1.00 -8.22
CA TYR A 127 -13.01 -1.05 -9.16
C TYR A 127 -13.41 -0.58 -10.56
N GLU A 128 -14.49 -1.15 -11.11
CA GLU A 128 -14.97 -0.74 -12.44
C GLU A 128 -15.41 0.73 -12.45
N ALA A 129 -15.98 1.25 -11.37
CA ALA A 129 -16.34 2.67 -11.28
C ALA A 129 -15.11 3.60 -11.34
N ILE A 130 -14.03 3.28 -10.61
CA ILE A 130 -12.76 4.06 -10.72
C ILE A 130 -12.21 3.96 -12.15
N ARG A 131 -12.26 2.77 -12.76
CA ARG A 131 -11.73 2.53 -14.11
C ARG A 131 -12.55 3.23 -15.19
N GLU A 132 -13.86 3.23 -15.08
CA GLU A 132 -14.78 3.95 -15.97
C GLU A 132 -14.63 5.47 -15.83
N LEU A 133 -14.48 5.97 -14.60
CA LEU A 133 -14.25 7.40 -14.34
C LEU A 133 -12.96 7.90 -15.00
N ARG A 134 -11.89 7.10 -14.93
CA ARG A 134 -10.62 7.41 -15.60
C ARG A 134 -10.74 7.37 -17.13
N ARG A 135 -11.51 6.43 -17.67
CA ARG A 135 -11.78 6.33 -19.12
C ARG A 135 -12.64 7.48 -19.64
N SER A 136 -13.65 7.91 -18.89
CA SER A 136 -14.61 8.93 -19.32
C SER A 136 -14.03 10.35 -19.33
N LYS A 137 -13.02 10.61 -18.49
CA LYS A 137 -12.39 11.93 -18.38
C LYS A 137 -11.29 12.23 -19.40
N SER A 138 -10.87 11.25 -20.20
CA SER A 138 -9.82 11.42 -21.23
C SER A 138 -8.60 12.18 -20.69
N GLU A 139 -8.15 11.83 -19.47
CA GLU A 139 -6.99 12.48 -18.84
C GLU A 139 -5.72 12.21 -19.66
N ASN A 140 -4.95 13.27 -19.94
CA ASN A 140 -3.64 13.20 -20.56
C ASN A 140 -2.66 12.57 -19.55
N LEU A 141 -2.01 11.47 -19.92
CA LEU A 141 -1.14 10.65 -19.04
C LEU A 141 0.13 11.36 -18.55
N GLU A 142 0.33 12.63 -18.89
CA GLU A 142 1.46 13.46 -18.44
C GLU A 142 1.20 14.19 -17.12
N ASP A 143 -0.03 14.18 -16.59
CA ASP A 143 -0.25 14.60 -15.21
C ASP A 143 0.13 13.45 -14.28
N ASN A 144 1.12 13.68 -13.41
CA ASN A 144 1.83 12.74 -12.54
C ASN A 144 0.91 12.03 -11.52
N GLY A 145 -0.08 11.32 -12.03
CA GLY A 145 -0.94 10.42 -11.30
C GLY A 145 -0.36 9.01 -11.40
N PRO A 146 -0.45 8.22 -10.32
CA PRO A 146 0.21 6.93 -10.24
C PRO A 146 -0.30 5.97 -11.32
N ALA A 147 0.59 5.62 -12.25
CA ALA A 147 0.34 4.65 -13.29
C ALA A 147 0.74 3.27 -12.77
N PHE A 148 -0.22 2.34 -12.67
CA PHE A 148 0.07 0.94 -12.34
C PHE A 148 0.84 0.19 -13.46
N THR A 149 1.27 0.91 -14.48
CA THR A 149 2.03 0.38 -15.60
C THR A 149 3.16 1.37 -15.84
N GLY A 150 4.26 1.20 -15.12
CA GLY A 150 5.53 1.74 -15.58
C GLY A 150 5.82 1.19 -16.99
N PRO A 151 6.55 1.93 -17.83
CA PRO A 151 6.95 1.43 -19.14
C PRO A 151 7.81 0.16 -18.94
N ALA A 152 7.49 -0.87 -19.73
CA ALA A 152 8.25 -2.11 -19.82
C ALA A 152 9.65 -1.91 -20.43
#